data_AF-A0A954N032-F1
#
_entry.id   AF-A0A954N032-F1
#
_cell.length_a   1.000
_cell.length_b   1.000
_cell.length_c   1.000
_cell.angle_alpha   90.00
_cell.angle_beta   90.00
_cell.angle_gamma   90.00
#
_symmetry.space_group_name_H-M   'P 1'
#
loop_
_entity.id
_entity.type
_entity.pdbx_description
1 polymer ?
#
loop_
_entity_poly.entity_id
_entity_poly.type
_entity_poly.pdbx_seq_one_letter_code
_entity_poly.pdbx_strand_id
1 'polypeptide(L)'
;MSRKIRKSHIVSAEQLELRILPTVKVNFNPNSGQLKITGDSAANDITLDGLATPGTLEVFINNTFFSPYAGVKSLKINLKGGDDKLNMSALDLEGNVNIKFGDGADVLDLDSFTQLGTGGNGSSHFG
;
A
#
# COMPACT_ATOMS: atom_id res chain seq x y z
N MET A 1 -64.51 -5.27 14.08
CA MET A 1 -63.17 -5.64 14.62
C MET A 1 -62.14 -5.45 13.51
N SER A 2 -61.21 -4.51 13.63
CA SER A 2 -60.27 -4.14 12.55
C SER A 2 -58.84 -4.61 12.88
N ARG A 3 -58.23 -5.44 12.01
CA ARG A 3 -56.86 -5.97 12.19
C ARG A 3 -55.84 -4.99 11.59
N LYS A 4 -54.94 -4.47 12.44
CA LYS A 4 -53.83 -3.60 12.07
C LYS A 4 -52.67 -4.45 11.51
N ILE A 5 -52.41 -4.36 10.20
CA ILE A 5 -51.27 -5.02 9.54
C ILE A 5 -50.00 -4.22 9.86
N ARG A 6 -48.99 -4.87 10.43
CA ARG A 6 -47.67 -4.25 10.65
C ARG A 6 -46.87 -4.31 9.35
N LYS A 7 -46.40 -3.16 8.86
CA LYS A 7 -45.41 -3.08 7.78
C LYS A 7 -44.11 -3.71 8.28
N SER A 8 -43.69 -4.81 7.67
CA SER A 8 -42.35 -5.36 7.84
C SER A 8 -41.35 -4.38 7.22
N HIS A 9 -40.47 -3.80 8.04
CA HIS A 9 -39.28 -3.12 7.52
C HIS A 9 -38.38 -4.18 6.90
N ILE A 10 -38.20 -4.10 5.58
CA ILE A 10 -37.19 -4.88 4.88
C ILE A 10 -35.86 -4.28 5.29
N VAL A 11 -35.14 -4.95 6.19
CA VAL A 11 -33.73 -4.68 6.41
C VAL A 11 -33.04 -5.26 5.18
N SER A 12 -32.55 -4.40 4.29
CA SER A 12 -31.75 -4.81 3.14
C SER A 12 -30.49 -5.48 3.68
N ALA A 13 -30.44 -6.81 3.66
CA ALA A 13 -29.21 -7.55 3.89
C ALA A 13 -28.32 -7.29 2.67
N GLU A 14 -27.45 -6.28 2.75
CA GLU A 14 -26.36 -6.14 1.79
C GLU A 14 -25.62 -7.47 1.74
N GLN A 15 -25.60 -8.12 0.58
CA GLN A 15 -24.86 -9.36 0.38
C GLN A 15 -23.37 -9.05 0.57
N LEU A 16 -22.78 -9.58 1.65
CA LEU A 16 -21.34 -9.47 1.93
C LEU A 16 -20.48 -10.03 0.79
N GLU A 17 -21.05 -10.89 -0.05
CA GLU A 17 -20.44 -11.50 -1.24
C GLU A 17 -20.08 -10.48 -2.34
N LEU A 18 -20.68 -9.28 -2.33
CA LEU A 18 -20.36 -8.19 -3.26
C LEU A 18 -19.25 -7.27 -2.74
N ARG A 19 -18.77 -7.46 -1.51
CA ARG A 19 -17.60 -6.72 -1.01
C ARG A 19 -16.34 -7.36 -1.56
N ILE A 20 -15.87 -6.86 -2.70
CA ILE A 20 -14.46 -7.03 -3.08
C ILE A 20 -13.67 -6.23 -2.05
N LEU A 21 -13.15 -6.90 -1.01
CA LEU A 21 -12.19 -6.28 -0.11
C LEU A 21 -10.90 -6.09 -0.90
N PRO A 22 -10.38 -4.86 -1.06
CA PRO A 22 -9.02 -4.68 -1.55
C PRO A 22 -8.11 -5.46 -0.59
N THR A 23 -7.45 -6.51 -1.08
CA THR A 23 -6.69 -7.41 -0.19
C THR A 23 -5.32 -6.83 0.16
N VAL A 24 -4.96 -5.68 -0.43
CA VAL A 24 -3.72 -4.97 -0.16
C VAL A 24 -3.67 -4.55 1.31
N LYS A 25 -2.59 -4.96 1.99
CA LYS A 25 -2.36 -4.66 3.41
C LYS A 25 -1.17 -3.74 3.57
N VAL A 26 -1.32 -2.71 4.39
CA VAL A 26 -0.26 -1.82 4.82
C VAL A 26 -0.04 -2.00 6.32
N ASN A 27 1.20 -2.27 6.74
CA ASN A 27 1.57 -2.49 8.13
C ASN A 27 2.87 -1.78 8.47
N PHE A 28 2.84 -0.91 9.47
CA PHE A 28 4.02 -0.17 9.94
C PHE A 28 4.45 -0.65 11.32
N ASN A 29 5.73 -0.95 11.49
CA ASN A 29 6.33 -1.28 12.78
C ASN A 29 7.19 -0.10 13.28
N PRO A 30 6.68 0.74 14.20
CA PRO A 30 7.39 1.94 14.66
C PRO A 30 8.68 1.65 15.41
N ASN A 31 8.81 0.45 16.02
CA ASN A 31 10.03 0.07 16.74
C ASN A 31 11.21 -0.18 15.79
N SER A 32 10.91 -0.67 14.58
CA SER A 32 11.92 -0.96 13.55
C SER A 32 11.99 0.08 12.44
N GLY A 33 10.98 0.95 12.33
CA GLY A 33 10.79 1.84 11.19
C GLY A 33 10.46 1.10 9.88
N GLN A 34 10.05 -0.17 9.91
CA GLN A 34 9.70 -0.91 8.68
C GLN A 34 8.24 -0.65 8.30
N LEU A 35 8.03 -0.13 7.09
CA LEU A 35 6.73 -0.12 6.42
C LEU A 35 6.64 -1.31 5.47
N LYS A 36 5.61 -2.14 5.67
CA LYS A 36 5.35 -3.34 4.88
C LYS A 36 4.05 -3.19 4.10
N ILE A 37 4.12 -3.37 2.78
CA ILE A 37 2.96 -3.44 1.89
C ILE A 37 2.88 -4.85 1.32
N THR A 38 1.68 -5.44 1.35
CA THR A 38 1.44 -6.77 0.80
C THR A 38 0.26 -6.71 -0.16
N GLY A 39 0.53 -6.91 -1.44
CA GLY A 39 -0.48 -6.91 -2.51
C GLY A 39 -1.22 -8.24 -2.61
N ASP A 40 -2.04 -8.34 -3.66
CA ASP A 40 -2.83 -9.50 -3.99
C ASP A 40 -2.61 -9.97 -5.43
N SER A 41 -3.58 -10.67 -6.00
CA SER A 41 -3.51 -11.21 -7.36
C SER A 41 -4.21 -10.32 -8.41
N ALA A 42 -4.67 -9.13 -8.02
CA ALA A 42 -5.21 -8.12 -8.93
C ALA A 42 -4.13 -7.09 -9.27
N ALA A 43 -4.35 -6.30 -10.32
CA ALA A 43 -3.50 -5.16 -10.62
C ALA A 43 -3.58 -4.10 -9.51
N ASN A 44 -2.45 -3.75 -8.92
CA ASN A 44 -2.34 -2.73 -7.86
C ASN A 44 -1.50 -1.55 -8.34
N ASP A 45 -2.03 -0.33 -8.18
CA ASP A 45 -1.27 0.92 -8.34
C ASP A 45 -0.90 1.47 -6.96
N ILE A 46 0.38 1.44 -6.62
CA ILE A 46 0.91 1.84 -5.33
C ILE A 46 1.76 3.08 -5.52
N THR A 47 1.41 4.15 -4.82
CA THR A 47 2.21 5.38 -4.79
C THR A 47 2.73 5.61 -3.38
N LEU A 48 4.04 5.83 -3.27
CA LEU A 48 4.74 6.20 -2.04
C LEU A 48 5.39 7.56 -2.23
N ASP A 49 4.84 8.57 -1.57
CA ASP A 49 5.31 9.94 -1.70
C ASP A 49 6.01 10.38 -0.41
N GLY A 50 7.32 10.60 -0.49
CA GLY A 50 8.11 11.15 0.60
C GLY A 50 7.74 12.62 0.84
N LEU A 51 7.69 12.99 2.12
CA LEU A 51 7.43 14.36 2.54
C LEU A 51 8.74 15.08 2.91
N ALA A 52 8.65 16.39 3.16
CA ALA A 52 9.81 17.23 3.49
C ALA A 52 10.58 16.79 4.76
N THR A 53 10.00 15.92 5.59
CA THR A 53 10.66 15.34 6.76
C THR A 53 11.19 13.95 6.40
N PRO A 54 12.51 13.68 6.53
CA PRO A 54 13.08 12.36 6.29
C PRO A 54 12.33 11.24 7.02
N GLY A 55 12.14 10.11 6.34
CA GLY A 55 11.36 8.98 6.85
C GLY A 55 9.87 9.25 7.05
N THR A 56 9.32 10.34 6.50
CA THR A 56 7.87 10.56 6.47
C THR A 56 7.36 10.37 5.04
N LEU A 57 6.32 9.56 4.86
CA LEU A 57 5.73 9.31 3.54
C LEU A 57 4.21 9.13 3.59
N GLU A 58 3.55 9.44 2.47
CA GLU A 58 2.14 9.14 2.20
C GLU A 58 2.02 7.90 1.32
N VAL A 59 0.99 7.08 1.59
CA VAL A 59 0.71 5.86 0.83
C VAL A 59 -0.64 5.98 0.14
N PHE A 60 -0.65 5.71 -1.17
CA PHE A 60 -1.87 5.55 -1.95
C PHE A 60 -1.90 4.15 -2.56
N ILE A 61 -3.07 3.51 -2.54
CA ILE A 61 -3.32 2.22 -3.17
C ILE A 61 -4.53 2.39 -4.10
N ASN A 62 -4.37 2.10 -5.38
CA ASN A 62 -5.40 2.30 -6.41
C ASN A 62 -6.01 3.71 -6.33
N ASN A 63 -5.13 4.70 -6.25
CA ASN A 63 -5.48 6.12 -6.13
C ASN A 63 -6.27 6.51 -4.84
N THR A 64 -6.35 5.59 -3.87
CA THR A 64 -6.99 5.81 -2.56
C THR A 64 -5.94 6.07 -1.50
N PHE A 65 -6.04 7.21 -0.82
CA PHE A 65 -5.16 7.57 0.30
C PHE A 65 -5.36 6.62 1.49
N PHE A 66 -4.25 6.11 2.03
CA PHE A 66 -4.25 5.19 3.17
C PHE A 66 -3.94 5.92 4.49
N SER A 67 -2.71 6.44 4.61
CA SER A 67 -2.24 7.12 5.82
C SER A 67 -0.88 7.76 5.58
N PRO A 68 -0.52 8.81 6.33
CA PRO A 68 0.86 9.22 6.46
C PRO A 68 1.58 8.31 7.48
N TYR A 69 2.83 7.95 7.19
CA TYR A 69 3.71 7.22 8.10
C TYR A 69 4.96 8.04 8.38
N ALA A 70 5.24 8.29 9.65
CA ALA A 70 6.46 8.96 10.10
C ALA A 70 7.44 7.95 10.73
N GLY A 71 8.74 8.21 10.60
CA GLY A 71 9.80 7.34 11.13
C GLY A 71 10.01 6.07 10.31
N VAL A 72 9.60 6.06 9.04
CA VAL A 72 9.91 4.98 8.10
C VAL A 72 11.41 5.02 7.80
N LYS A 73 12.07 3.90 8.08
CA LYS A 73 13.49 3.67 7.80
C LYS A 73 13.68 2.68 6.66
N SER A 74 12.77 1.71 6.51
CA SER A 74 12.89 0.65 5.51
C SER A 74 11.54 0.31 4.91
N LEU A 75 11.56 -0.16 3.66
CA LEU A 75 10.37 -0.61 2.93
C LEU A 75 10.46 -2.09 2.63
N LYS A 76 9.32 -2.77 2.77
CA LYS A 76 9.12 -4.13 2.28
C LYS A 76 7.81 -4.23 1.52
N ILE A 77 7.89 -4.34 0.21
CA ILE A 77 6.75 -4.42 -0.69
C ILE A 77 6.74 -5.82 -1.30
N ASN A 78 5.67 -6.56 -1.02
CA ASN A 78 5.47 -7.91 -1.53
C ASN A 78 4.12 -7.96 -2.25
N LEU A 79 4.13 -7.75 -3.55
CA LEU A 79 2.98 -7.97 -4.42
C LEU A 79 2.96 -9.44 -4.84
N LYS A 80 1.87 -9.91 -5.45
CA LYS A 80 1.74 -11.33 -5.81
C LYS A 80 1.49 -11.54 -7.28
N GLY A 81 0.38 -11.07 -7.81
CA GLY A 81 0.08 -11.26 -9.22
C GLY A 81 -0.80 -10.14 -9.76
N GLY A 82 -0.86 -10.05 -11.08
CA GLY A 82 -1.49 -8.93 -11.77
C GLY A 82 -0.45 -7.96 -12.29
N ASP A 83 -0.87 -7.05 -13.14
CA ASP A 83 0.02 -6.03 -13.70
C ASP A 83 0.12 -4.87 -12.70
N ASP A 84 1.14 -4.90 -11.84
CA ASP A 84 1.28 -3.95 -10.76
C ASP A 84 2.09 -2.70 -11.18
N LYS A 85 1.75 -1.55 -10.60
CA LYS A 85 2.52 -0.30 -10.73
C LYS A 85 2.96 0.16 -9.35
N LEU A 86 4.25 0.48 -9.22
CA LEU A 86 4.82 1.08 -8.02
C LEU A 86 5.49 2.40 -8.39
N ASN A 87 4.93 3.51 -7.93
CA ASN A 87 5.50 4.85 -8.05
C ASN A 87 6.11 5.24 -6.71
N MET A 88 7.37 5.66 -6.72
CA MET A 88 8.06 6.13 -5.51
C MET A 88 8.67 7.50 -5.80
N SER A 89 8.31 8.47 -4.97
CA SER A 89 8.75 9.84 -5.13
C SER A 89 9.32 10.42 -3.83
N ALA A 90 10.34 11.27 -3.95
CA ALA A 90 10.95 12.02 -2.85
C ALA A 90 11.30 11.20 -1.58
N LEU A 91 11.55 9.89 -1.71
CA LEU A 91 11.84 9.06 -0.55
C LEU A 91 13.26 9.31 -0.04
N ASP A 92 13.35 9.59 1.26
CA ASP A 92 14.60 9.66 2.02
C ASP A 92 14.55 8.63 3.15
N LEU A 93 15.22 7.49 2.93
CA LEU A 93 15.20 6.33 3.80
C LEU A 93 16.61 5.87 4.17
N GLU A 94 16.85 5.73 5.48
CA GLU A 94 18.15 5.29 6.02
C GLU A 94 18.45 3.81 5.71
N GLY A 95 17.40 2.99 5.60
CA GLY A 95 17.48 1.54 5.51
C GLY A 95 17.05 0.99 4.15
N ASN A 96 17.00 -0.34 4.08
CA ASN A 96 16.79 -1.04 2.82
C ASN A 96 15.36 -0.90 2.29
N VAL A 97 15.26 -0.92 0.96
CA VAL A 97 14.01 -1.10 0.23
C VAL A 97 14.03 -2.48 -0.43
N ASN A 98 13.02 -3.30 -0.14
CA ASN A 98 12.87 -4.63 -0.72
C ASN A 98 11.51 -4.70 -1.43
N ILE A 99 11.53 -4.95 -2.74
CA ILE A 99 10.33 -4.98 -3.58
C ILE A 99 10.27 -6.35 -4.27
N LYS A 100 9.08 -6.95 -4.30
CA LYS A 100 8.76 -8.14 -5.07
C LYS A 100 7.42 -7.91 -5.75
N PHE A 101 7.38 -7.95 -7.07
CA PHE A 101 6.15 -7.75 -7.83
C PHE A 101 5.36 -9.06 -8.00
N GLY A 102 6.05 -10.15 -8.35
CA GLY A 102 5.40 -11.45 -8.51
C GLY A 102 5.11 -11.74 -9.98
N ASP A 103 3.91 -12.24 -10.29
CA ASP A 103 3.51 -12.62 -11.65
C ASP A 103 2.77 -11.46 -12.36
N GLY A 104 3.16 -11.09 -13.58
CA GLY A 104 2.45 -10.04 -14.34
C GLY A 104 3.40 -9.18 -15.15
N ALA A 105 2.86 -8.16 -15.80
CA ALA A 105 3.62 -7.09 -16.41
C ALA A 105 3.72 -5.90 -15.45
N ASP A 106 4.80 -5.88 -14.67
CA ASP A 106 4.96 -4.90 -13.59
C ASP A 106 5.77 -3.67 -14.00
N VAL A 107 5.48 -2.55 -13.35
CA VAL A 107 6.16 -1.27 -13.56
C VAL A 107 6.66 -0.71 -12.23
N LEU A 108 7.96 -0.39 -12.19
CA LEU A 108 8.57 0.42 -11.14
C LEU A 108 8.93 1.79 -11.72
N ASP A 109 8.36 2.85 -11.15
CA ASP A 109 8.66 4.25 -11.48
C ASP A 109 9.31 4.93 -10.27
N LEU A 110 10.53 5.42 -10.45
CA LEU A 110 11.31 6.13 -9.44
C LEU A 110 11.57 7.55 -9.94
N ASP A 111 11.24 8.55 -9.13
CA ASP A 111 11.56 9.93 -9.48
C ASP A 111 13.06 10.25 -9.31
N SER A 112 13.47 11.44 -9.74
CA SER A 112 14.85 11.91 -9.59
C SER A 112 15.25 12.27 -8.16
N PHE A 113 14.29 12.32 -7.23
CA PHE A 113 14.51 12.76 -5.85
C PHE A 113 14.61 11.59 -4.87
N THR A 114 14.17 10.40 -5.27
CA THR A 114 14.19 9.18 -4.48
C THR A 114 15.64 8.75 -4.23
N GLN A 115 16.05 8.81 -2.96
CA GLN A 115 17.34 8.33 -2.49
C GLN A 115 17.15 7.04 -1.70
N LEU A 116 17.52 5.92 -2.30
CA LEU A 116 17.45 4.61 -1.66
C LEU A 116 18.82 4.28 -1.04
N GLY A 117 18.87 4.15 0.29
CA GLY A 117 20.04 3.62 0.99
C GLY A 117 21.17 4.63 1.25
N THR A 118 20.83 5.83 1.73
CA THR A 118 21.82 6.84 2.16
C THR A 118 22.63 6.43 3.40
N GLY A 119 22.23 5.37 4.09
CA GLY A 119 23.01 4.70 5.14
C GLY A 119 24.04 3.74 4.54
N GLY A 120 25.26 3.70 5.12
CA GLY A 120 26.49 3.09 4.56
C GLY A 120 26.51 1.60 4.19
N ASN A 121 25.36 0.92 4.12
CA ASN A 121 25.19 -0.45 3.62
C ASN A 121 23.91 -0.63 2.77
N GLY A 122 23.43 0.42 2.09
CA GLY A 122 22.30 0.32 1.16
C GLY A 122 22.68 -0.48 -0.10
N SER A 123 22.14 -1.70 -0.25
CA SER A 123 22.21 -2.45 -1.51
C SER A 123 20.85 -2.42 -2.20
N SER A 124 20.74 -1.69 -3.31
CA SER A 124 19.55 -1.75 -4.19
C SER A 124 19.70 -2.95 -5.12
N HIS A 125 18.90 -3.99 -4.91
CA HIS A 125 18.82 -5.13 -5.84
C HIS A 125 17.53 -5.00 -6.64
N PHE A 126 17.66 -4.56 -7.89
CA PHE A 126 16.63 -4.70 -8.92
C PHE A 126 16.97 -5.99 -9.67
N GLY A 127 16.23 -7.05 -9.37
CA GLY A 127 16.41 -8.38 -9.96
C GLY A 127 15.22 -8.74 -10.82
#